data_AF-A0A7S0MGK7-F1
#
_entry.id   AF-A0A7S0MGK7-F1
#
_cell.length_a   1.000
_cell.length_b   1.000
_cell.length_c   1.000
_cell.angle_alpha   90.00
_cell.angle_beta   90.00
_cell.angle_gamma   90.00
#
_symmetry.space_group_name_H-M   'P 1'
#
loop_
_entity.id
_entity.type
_entity.pdbx_description
1 polymer ?
#
loop_
_entity_poly.entity_id
_entity_poly.type
_entity_poly.pdbx_seq_one_letter_code
_entity_poly.pdbx_strand_id
1 'polypeptide(L)'
;KLLQDPLFVKNLAGFANSCVNDETVELIAPYLEQKDFAFEKIGSTSLVARSLFLWIRALAQHHELTRAFIPKKKALQVSESKLTIANKSLEKSVEELNFCQAELDELQSRFENAIAEKHRLNNHASKVESKISSAEALLHSLELESARWKDERLRLKECLKAIVGDCGIASAYLVYLGQFHSDFRVKVYQSICATSQNTSSYFSSAFNFLSYFFSAKSSSYISDNDHVHGTYGSNENEIIIMNCPYPIALIDPYEQGALWIVSNESVTTFSLSSERDQSLKNVIEECVTTGKPLLIKDMEYELHPDIGSLMKGIFRIEGKPKKAVIFGKELDVAPSFCLYVSFRVHNPNLVPEFFARSTIVDCSITIVGLEFQLLNILMEKEKPELHRHKAVLMQDVQSRNARIADLNQVLLKSLSQTEGYLLEDQSVINSLINIKSAAQDADDNLQKAKDAEARLNETYEAFRPVASIGRLLFGVLEEMRVFSRIY
;
A
#
# COMPACT_ATOMS: atom_id res chain seq x y z
N LYS A 1 -74.84 -65.14 92.56
CA LYS A 1 -75.64 -63.97 92.09
C LYS A 1 -75.14 -63.38 90.77
N LEU A 2 -73.89 -63.60 90.32
CA LEU A 2 -73.41 -63.07 89.03
C LEU A 2 -73.99 -63.78 87.77
N LEU A 3 -74.24 -65.09 87.85
CA LEU A 3 -74.71 -65.92 86.72
C LEU A 3 -76.23 -65.82 86.45
N GLN A 4 -76.98 -65.07 87.27
CA GLN A 4 -78.43 -64.85 87.12
C GLN A 4 -78.76 -63.47 86.52
N ASP A 5 -77.75 -62.68 86.19
CA ASP A 5 -77.92 -61.34 85.60
C ASP A 5 -78.26 -61.46 84.10
N PRO A 6 -79.40 -60.91 83.64
CA PRO A 6 -79.78 -60.93 82.22
C PRO A 6 -78.79 -60.19 81.30
N LEU A 7 -77.87 -59.38 81.85
CA LEU A 7 -76.80 -58.70 81.11
C LEU A 7 -75.47 -59.46 81.06
N PHE A 8 -75.37 -60.64 81.67
CA PHE A 8 -74.12 -61.42 81.79
C PHE A 8 -73.46 -61.69 80.42
N VAL A 9 -74.21 -62.13 79.42
CA VAL A 9 -73.68 -62.45 78.07
C VAL A 9 -73.19 -61.19 77.34
N LYS A 10 -73.89 -60.06 77.52
CA LYS A 10 -73.50 -58.77 76.93
C LYS A 10 -72.22 -58.24 77.57
N ASN A 11 -72.07 -58.42 78.89
CA ASN A 11 -70.86 -58.07 79.62
C ASN A 11 -69.67 -58.98 79.28
N LEU A 12 -69.93 -60.27 79.00
CA LEU A 12 -68.90 -61.21 78.54
C LEU A 12 -68.41 -60.87 77.12
N ALA A 13 -69.33 -60.54 76.20
CA ALA A 13 -68.98 -60.14 74.83
C ALA A 13 -68.31 -58.76 74.75
N GLY A 14 -68.65 -57.85 75.67
CA GLY A 14 -68.02 -56.54 75.82
C GLY A 14 -66.79 -56.55 76.74
N PHE A 15 -66.32 -57.72 77.17
CA PHE A 15 -65.16 -57.81 78.06
C PHE A 15 -63.91 -57.36 77.31
N ALA A 16 -63.34 -56.25 77.75
CA ALA A 16 -62.13 -55.72 77.14
C ALA A 16 -60.95 -56.63 77.49
N ASN A 17 -60.32 -57.22 76.47
CA ASN A 17 -59.12 -58.06 76.63
C ASN A 17 -57.97 -57.33 77.37
N SER A 18 -58.03 -56.00 77.52
CA SER A 18 -57.10 -55.15 78.28
C SER A 18 -57.31 -55.16 79.79
N CYS A 19 -58.40 -55.72 80.31
CA CYS A 19 -58.71 -55.81 81.74
C CYS A 19 -58.10 -57.04 82.41
N VAL A 20 -57.50 -57.95 81.64
CA VAL A 20 -56.75 -59.09 82.14
C VAL A 20 -55.35 -58.60 82.53
N ASN A 21 -55.00 -58.66 83.81
CA ASN A 21 -53.66 -58.35 84.30
C ASN A 21 -52.83 -59.64 84.48
N ASP A 22 -51.51 -59.51 84.60
CA ASP A 22 -50.60 -60.65 84.78
C ASP A 22 -51.04 -61.51 85.98
N GLU A 23 -51.49 -60.88 87.07
CA GLU A 23 -52.00 -61.53 88.27
C GLU A 23 -53.24 -62.41 88.01
N THR A 24 -54.17 -61.98 87.14
CA THR A 24 -55.38 -62.73 86.81
C THR A 24 -55.08 -63.95 85.93
N VAL A 25 -54.12 -63.84 85.00
CA VAL A 25 -53.68 -65.00 84.20
C VAL A 25 -52.93 -66.00 85.06
N GLU A 26 -52.07 -65.52 85.97
CA GLU A 26 -51.33 -66.34 86.93
C GLU A 26 -52.26 -67.05 87.92
N LEU A 27 -53.34 -66.38 88.36
CA LEU A 27 -54.35 -67.01 89.22
C LEU A 27 -55.16 -68.10 88.50
N ILE A 28 -55.38 -67.94 87.19
CA ILE A 28 -56.21 -68.85 86.37
C ILE A 28 -55.39 -70.02 85.81
N ALA A 29 -54.07 -69.86 85.67
CA ALA A 29 -53.17 -70.89 85.13
C ALA A 29 -53.27 -72.27 85.82
N PRO A 30 -53.31 -72.38 87.17
CA PRO A 30 -53.45 -73.68 87.85
C PRO A 30 -54.78 -74.38 87.54
N TYR A 31 -55.85 -73.61 87.31
CA TYR A 31 -57.19 -74.12 86.99
C TYR A 31 -57.31 -74.55 85.52
N LEU A 32 -56.54 -73.93 84.61
CA LEU A 32 -56.46 -74.33 83.21
C LEU A 32 -55.60 -75.59 83.00
N GLU A 33 -54.66 -75.88 83.90
CA GLU A 33 -53.75 -77.03 83.84
C GLU A 33 -54.22 -78.27 84.62
N GLN A 34 -55.32 -78.15 85.39
CA GLN A 34 -55.86 -79.26 86.17
C GLN A 34 -56.49 -80.35 85.28
N LYS A 35 -56.12 -81.62 85.49
CA LYS A 35 -56.53 -82.78 84.65
C LYS A 35 -58.04 -83.02 84.58
N ASP A 36 -58.81 -82.57 85.57
CA ASP A 36 -60.27 -82.66 85.58
C ASP A 36 -60.97 -81.51 84.82
N PHE A 37 -60.22 -80.46 84.48
CA PHE A 37 -60.67 -79.28 83.73
C PHE A 37 -60.19 -79.30 82.27
N ALA A 38 -60.12 -80.49 81.67
CA ALA A 38 -59.70 -80.68 80.28
C ALA A 38 -60.84 -80.42 79.28
N PHE A 39 -60.50 -79.85 78.12
CA PHE A 39 -61.44 -79.45 77.06
C PHE A 39 -62.45 -80.54 76.66
N GLU A 40 -62.01 -81.81 76.62
CA GLU A 40 -62.88 -82.94 76.24
C GLU A 40 -63.84 -83.37 77.35
N LYS A 41 -63.44 -83.31 78.62
CA LYS A 41 -64.27 -83.70 79.77
C LYS A 41 -65.37 -82.69 80.08
N ILE A 42 -65.12 -81.39 79.88
CA ILE A 42 -66.15 -80.35 80.10
C ILE A 42 -67.20 -80.38 78.97
N GLY A 43 -66.80 -80.79 77.76
CA GLY A 43 -67.68 -80.90 76.62
C GLY A 43 -68.78 -81.98 76.72
N SER A 44 -68.55 -83.06 77.50
CA SER A 44 -69.55 -84.12 77.69
C SER A 44 -70.68 -83.74 78.65
N THR A 45 -70.43 -82.77 79.55
CA THR A 45 -71.41 -82.34 80.57
C THR A 45 -72.17 -81.07 80.13
N SER A 46 -71.54 -80.16 79.38
CA SER A 46 -72.21 -78.97 78.82
C SER A 46 -71.43 -78.29 77.69
N LEU A 47 -72.08 -78.09 76.54
CA LEU A 47 -71.51 -77.37 75.39
C LEU A 47 -71.16 -75.90 75.72
N VAL A 48 -71.97 -75.26 76.56
CA VAL A 48 -71.83 -73.84 76.93
C VAL A 48 -70.61 -73.63 77.85
N ALA A 49 -70.36 -74.57 78.77
CA ALA A 49 -69.18 -74.53 79.63
C ALA A 49 -67.88 -74.67 78.83
N ARG A 50 -67.89 -75.47 77.74
CA ARG A 50 -66.75 -75.62 76.83
C ARG A 50 -66.39 -74.33 76.08
N SER A 51 -67.39 -73.58 75.59
CA SER A 51 -67.15 -72.29 74.93
C SER A 51 -66.58 -71.23 75.88
N LEU A 52 -67.03 -71.20 77.14
CA LEU A 52 -66.49 -70.31 78.17
C LEU A 52 -65.04 -70.68 78.52
N PHE A 53 -64.71 -71.97 78.61
CA PHE A 53 -63.33 -72.42 78.83
C PHE A 53 -62.39 -72.02 77.66
N LEU A 54 -62.82 -72.21 76.41
CA LEU A 54 -62.04 -71.81 75.23
C LEU A 54 -61.80 -70.29 75.20
N TRP A 55 -62.82 -69.51 75.58
CA TRP A 55 -62.72 -68.05 75.69
C TRP A 55 -61.71 -67.62 76.77
N ILE A 56 -61.71 -68.27 77.94
CA ILE A 56 -60.71 -68.02 79.00
C ILE A 56 -59.29 -68.36 78.53
N ARG A 57 -59.11 -69.50 77.85
CA ARG A 57 -57.81 -69.90 77.29
C ARG A 57 -57.32 -68.95 76.20
N ALA A 58 -58.21 -68.50 75.32
CA ALA A 58 -57.89 -67.52 74.28
C ALA A 58 -57.53 -66.16 74.87
N LEU A 59 -58.18 -65.74 75.97
CA LEU A 59 -57.83 -64.54 76.73
C LEU A 59 -56.42 -64.61 77.34
N ALA A 60 -56.05 -65.75 77.95
CA ALA A 60 -54.72 -65.95 78.50
C ALA A 60 -53.61 -65.90 77.42
N GLN A 61 -53.81 -66.57 76.28
CA GLN A 61 -52.87 -66.54 75.16
C GLN A 61 -52.77 -65.16 74.50
N HIS A 62 -53.89 -64.45 74.37
CA HIS A 62 -53.92 -63.09 73.85
C HIS A 62 -53.14 -62.13 74.76
N HIS A 63 -53.18 -62.32 76.08
CA HIS A 63 -52.44 -61.51 77.05
C HIS A 63 -50.92 -61.69 76.92
N GLU A 64 -50.42 -62.93 76.79
CA GLU A 64 -48.99 -63.21 76.59
C GLU A 64 -48.44 -62.61 75.28
N LEU A 65 -49.18 -62.75 74.19
CA LEU A 65 -48.81 -62.14 72.90
C LEU A 65 -48.84 -60.61 72.98
N THR A 66 -49.81 -60.05 73.71
CA THR A 66 -49.94 -58.61 73.93
C THR A 66 -48.77 -58.07 74.77
N ARG A 67 -48.31 -58.79 75.79
CA ARG A 67 -47.14 -58.45 76.60
C ARG A 67 -45.85 -58.32 75.77
N ALA A 68 -45.63 -59.23 74.82
CA ALA A 68 -44.49 -59.17 73.90
C ALA A 68 -44.64 -58.08 72.81
N PHE A 69 -45.87 -57.80 72.39
CA PHE A 69 -46.17 -56.85 71.31
C PHE A 69 -46.22 -55.39 71.76
N ILE A 70 -46.69 -55.08 72.98
CA ILE A 70 -46.77 -53.72 73.53
C ILE A 70 -45.43 -52.96 73.49
N PRO A 71 -44.28 -53.50 73.95
CA PRO A 71 -43.01 -52.78 73.90
C PRO A 71 -42.54 -52.55 72.46
N LYS A 72 -42.80 -53.49 71.54
CA LYS A 72 -42.50 -53.33 70.11
C LYS A 72 -43.38 -52.27 69.46
N LYS A 73 -44.67 -52.21 69.81
CA LYS A 73 -45.62 -51.18 69.36
C LYS A 73 -45.24 -49.80 69.88
N LYS A 74 -44.83 -49.69 71.16
CA LYS A 74 -44.31 -48.44 71.74
C LYS A 74 -42.98 -48.03 71.10
N ALA A 75 -42.05 -48.96 70.87
CA ALA A 75 -40.79 -48.68 70.20
C ALA A 75 -40.99 -48.24 68.74
N LEU A 76 -41.92 -48.87 68.02
CA LEU A 76 -42.33 -48.47 66.68
C LEU A 76 -42.90 -47.06 66.68
N GLN A 77 -43.85 -46.75 67.56
CA GLN A 77 -44.45 -45.42 67.69
C GLN A 77 -43.41 -44.33 68.01
N VAL A 78 -42.45 -44.64 68.90
CA VAL A 78 -41.33 -43.72 69.20
C VAL A 78 -40.45 -43.53 67.97
N SER A 79 -40.14 -44.60 67.23
CA SER A 79 -39.33 -44.51 65.99
C SER A 79 -40.04 -43.75 64.88
N GLU A 80 -41.34 -43.99 64.68
CA GLU A 80 -42.20 -43.27 63.72
C GLU A 80 -42.33 -41.79 64.08
N SER A 81 -42.47 -41.46 65.36
CA SER A 81 -42.50 -40.06 65.82
C SER A 81 -41.15 -39.36 65.57
N LYS A 82 -40.02 -40.03 65.84
CA LYS A 82 -38.68 -39.53 65.54
C LYS A 82 -38.47 -39.35 64.04
N LEU A 83 -38.92 -40.30 63.22
CA LEU A 83 -38.86 -40.23 61.77
C LEU A 83 -39.72 -39.07 61.23
N THR A 84 -40.90 -38.85 61.80
CA THR A 84 -41.77 -37.72 61.43
C THR A 84 -41.11 -36.37 61.76
N ILE A 85 -40.48 -36.24 62.92
CA ILE A 85 -39.75 -35.03 63.32
C ILE A 85 -38.53 -34.80 62.41
N ALA A 86 -37.76 -35.85 62.13
CA ALA A 86 -36.60 -35.78 61.25
C ALA A 86 -37.00 -35.43 59.80
N ASN A 87 -38.08 -36.01 59.28
CA ASN A 87 -38.60 -35.69 57.95
C ASN A 87 -39.10 -34.25 57.86
N LYS A 88 -39.80 -33.73 58.88
CA LYS A 88 -40.19 -32.31 58.92
C LYS A 88 -38.98 -31.37 58.95
N SER A 89 -37.94 -31.73 59.70
CA SER A 89 -36.69 -30.95 59.72
C SER A 89 -35.99 -31.01 58.36
N LEU A 90 -35.99 -32.17 57.70
CA LEU A 90 -35.41 -32.35 56.38
C LEU A 90 -36.16 -31.54 55.32
N GLU A 91 -37.50 -31.59 55.30
CA GLU A 91 -38.33 -30.77 54.42
C GLU A 91 -38.02 -29.29 54.57
N LYS A 92 -37.94 -28.80 55.82
CA LYS A 92 -37.62 -27.40 56.07
C LYS A 92 -36.22 -27.02 55.55
N SER A 93 -35.21 -27.86 55.80
CA SER A 93 -33.86 -27.60 55.29
C SER A 93 -33.76 -27.71 53.77
N VAL A 94 -34.53 -28.60 53.13
CA VAL A 94 -34.61 -28.71 51.67
C VAL A 94 -35.31 -27.48 51.06
N GLU A 95 -36.34 -26.96 51.71
CA GLU A 95 -37.04 -25.75 51.27
C GLU A 95 -36.13 -24.51 51.39
N GLU A 96 -35.41 -24.36 52.50
CA GLU A 96 -34.40 -23.31 52.68
C GLU A 96 -33.27 -23.44 51.65
N LEU A 97 -32.80 -24.65 51.37
CA LEU A 97 -31.77 -24.90 50.35
C LEU A 97 -32.26 -24.52 48.95
N ASN A 98 -33.48 -24.92 48.58
CA ASN A 98 -34.06 -24.61 47.29
C ASN A 98 -34.28 -23.10 47.11
N PHE A 99 -34.70 -22.41 48.16
CA PHE A 99 -34.82 -20.95 48.15
C PHE A 99 -33.46 -20.28 47.91
N CYS A 100 -32.44 -20.65 48.68
CA CYS A 100 -31.09 -20.12 48.51
C CYS A 100 -30.50 -20.46 47.13
N GLN A 101 -30.78 -21.66 46.61
CA GLN A 101 -30.32 -22.06 45.28
C GLN A 101 -30.99 -21.23 44.18
N ALA A 102 -32.30 -20.98 44.28
CA ALA A 102 -33.01 -20.14 43.32
C ALA A 102 -32.49 -18.69 43.33
N GLU A 103 -32.21 -18.14 44.52
CA GLU A 103 -31.62 -16.80 44.66
C GLU A 103 -30.19 -16.76 44.09
N LEU A 104 -29.40 -17.81 44.32
CA LEU A 104 -28.05 -17.95 43.76
C LEU A 104 -28.09 -18.04 42.23
N ASP A 105 -29.00 -18.82 41.65
CA ASP A 105 -29.15 -18.97 40.21
C ASP A 105 -29.57 -17.65 39.56
N GLU A 106 -30.48 -16.89 40.20
CA GLU A 106 -30.87 -15.55 39.74
C GLU A 106 -29.69 -14.57 39.79
N LEU A 107 -28.97 -14.53 40.92
CA LEU A 107 -27.78 -13.70 41.08
C LEU A 107 -26.70 -14.05 40.05
N GLN A 108 -26.48 -15.35 39.80
CA GLN A 108 -25.52 -15.83 38.83
C GLN A 108 -25.92 -15.42 37.41
N SER A 109 -27.19 -15.55 37.04
CA SER A 109 -27.70 -15.07 35.74
C SER A 109 -27.53 -13.56 35.58
N ARG A 110 -27.85 -12.76 36.61
CA ARG A 110 -27.62 -11.30 36.59
C ARG A 110 -26.15 -10.95 36.46
N PHE A 111 -25.27 -11.68 37.15
CA PHE A 111 -23.84 -11.50 37.11
C PHE A 111 -23.26 -11.81 35.72
N GLU A 112 -23.65 -12.94 35.13
CA GLU A 112 -23.25 -13.33 33.77
C GLU A 112 -23.72 -12.32 32.73
N ASN A 113 -24.95 -11.83 32.83
CA ASN A 113 -25.48 -10.77 31.96
C ASN A 113 -24.69 -9.45 32.13
N ALA A 114 -24.38 -9.05 33.36
CA ALA A 114 -23.59 -7.84 33.62
C ALA A 114 -22.15 -7.95 33.11
N ILE A 115 -21.53 -9.14 33.22
CA ILE A 115 -20.21 -9.41 32.64
C ILE A 115 -20.26 -9.37 31.12
N ALA A 116 -21.26 -9.99 30.50
CA ALA A 116 -21.43 -9.97 29.05
C ALA A 116 -21.59 -8.53 28.53
N GLU A 117 -22.39 -7.71 29.21
CA GLU A 117 -22.58 -6.31 28.86
C GLU A 117 -21.30 -5.48 29.08
N LYS A 118 -20.57 -5.72 30.17
CA LYS A 118 -19.26 -5.11 30.40
C LYS A 118 -18.28 -5.44 29.26
N HIS A 119 -18.19 -6.70 28.85
CA HIS A 119 -17.32 -7.10 27.74
C HIS A 119 -17.76 -6.47 26.41
N ARG A 120 -19.07 -6.41 26.15
CA ARG A 120 -19.62 -5.77 24.95
C ARG A 120 -19.25 -4.29 24.89
N LEU A 121 -19.44 -3.56 26.00
CA LEU A 121 -19.09 -2.14 26.11
C LEU A 121 -17.59 -1.91 26.00
N ASN A 122 -16.76 -2.74 26.65
CA ASN A 122 -15.31 -2.62 26.58
C ASN A 122 -14.77 -2.87 25.15
N ASN A 123 -15.30 -3.89 24.47
CA ASN A 123 -14.97 -4.16 23.07
C ASN A 123 -15.42 -3.02 22.15
N HIS A 124 -16.57 -2.41 22.43
CA HIS A 124 -17.03 -1.25 21.68
C HIS A 124 -16.14 -0.03 21.91
N ALA A 125 -15.78 0.25 23.17
CA ALA A 125 -14.87 1.34 23.54
C ALA A 125 -13.50 1.18 22.86
N SER A 126 -12.90 -0.02 22.91
CA SER A 126 -11.61 -0.30 22.26
C SER A 126 -11.68 -0.12 20.74
N LYS A 127 -12.79 -0.52 20.09
CA LYS A 127 -13.00 -0.26 18.66
C LYS A 127 -13.11 1.24 18.34
N VAL A 128 -13.82 2.00 19.18
CA VAL A 128 -13.95 3.46 19.00
C VAL A 128 -12.61 4.16 19.22
N GLU A 129 -11.85 3.78 20.23
CA GLU A 129 -10.52 4.32 20.50
C GLU A 129 -9.55 4.06 19.34
N SER A 130 -9.55 2.84 18.79
CA SER A 130 -8.77 2.50 17.60
C SER A 130 -9.20 3.32 16.37
N LYS A 131 -10.51 3.56 16.20
CA LYS A 131 -11.03 4.42 15.13
C LYS A 131 -10.60 5.88 15.31
N ILE A 132 -10.62 6.41 16.54
CA ILE A 132 -10.18 7.77 16.85
C ILE A 132 -8.68 7.93 16.57
N SER A 133 -7.85 7.02 17.08
CA SER A 133 -6.40 7.05 16.84
C SER A 133 -6.06 7.00 15.34
N SER A 134 -6.78 6.16 14.58
CA SER A 134 -6.64 6.10 13.12
C SER A 134 -7.08 7.40 12.43
N ALA A 135 -8.16 8.03 12.92
CA ALA A 135 -8.66 9.31 12.42
C ALA A 135 -7.68 10.46 12.68
N GLU A 136 -7.09 10.52 13.87
CA GLU A 136 -6.09 11.53 14.22
C GLU A 136 -4.84 11.40 13.35
N ALA A 137 -4.34 10.16 13.15
CA ALA A 137 -3.19 9.90 12.29
C ALA A 137 -3.46 10.28 10.83
N LEU A 138 -4.65 9.94 10.31
CA LEU A 138 -5.08 10.30 8.96
C LEU A 138 -5.24 11.81 8.80
N LEU A 139 -5.87 12.49 9.77
CA LEU A 139 -6.07 13.93 9.75
C LEU A 139 -4.74 14.68 9.76
N HIS A 140 -3.81 14.30 10.63
CA HIS A 140 -2.49 14.92 10.68
C HIS A 140 -1.70 14.71 9.38
N SER A 141 -1.76 13.51 8.79
CA SER A 141 -1.09 13.22 7.52
C SER A 141 -1.70 13.99 6.35
N LEU A 142 -3.03 14.09 6.31
CA LEU A 142 -3.75 14.88 5.31
C LEU A 142 -3.57 16.38 5.49
N GLU A 143 -3.35 16.86 6.72
CA GLU A 143 -3.09 18.28 6.97
C GLU A 143 -1.75 18.71 6.37
N LEU A 144 -0.69 17.90 6.55
CA LEU A 144 0.61 18.11 5.92
C LEU A 144 0.51 18.08 4.39
N GLU A 145 -0.18 17.07 3.85
CA GLU A 145 -0.35 16.95 2.40
C GLU A 145 -1.25 18.05 1.83
N SER A 146 -2.25 18.52 2.58
CA SER A 146 -3.07 19.68 2.23
C SER A 146 -2.26 20.98 2.20
N ALA A 147 -1.34 21.18 3.14
CA ALA A 147 -0.41 22.31 3.10
C ALA A 147 0.48 22.24 1.85
N ARG A 148 1.09 21.07 1.59
CA ARG A 148 1.89 20.83 0.37
C ARG A 148 1.10 21.08 -0.91
N TRP A 149 -0.14 20.59 -1.01
CA TRP A 149 -1.00 20.84 -2.17
C TRP A 149 -1.41 22.29 -2.30
N LYS A 150 -1.58 23.03 -1.19
CA LYS A 150 -1.84 24.48 -1.24
C LYS A 150 -0.65 25.22 -1.81
N ASP A 151 0.56 24.88 -1.38
CA ASP A 151 1.81 25.46 -1.86
C ASP A 151 2.03 25.12 -3.33
N GLU A 152 1.88 23.85 -3.70
CA GLU A 152 1.99 23.40 -5.10
C GLU A 152 0.93 24.06 -5.98
N ARG A 153 -0.30 24.21 -5.50
CA ARG A 153 -1.35 24.95 -6.21
C ARG A 153 -0.98 26.43 -6.41
N LEU A 154 -0.36 27.06 -5.42
CA LEU A 154 0.06 28.45 -5.51
C LEU A 154 1.20 28.60 -6.53
N ARG A 155 2.19 27.70 -6.47
CA ARG A 155 3.26 27.58 -7.47
C ARG A 155 2.72 27.36 -8.88
N LEU A 156 1.82 26.39 -9.06
CA LEU A 156 1.20 26.11 -10.36
C LEU A 156 0.40 27.30 -10.89
N LYS A 157 -0.28 28.06 -10.02
CA LYS A 157 -0.96 29.30 -10.42
C LYS A 157 0.03 30.36 -10.90
N GLU A 158 1.20 30.47 -10.29
CA GLU A 158 2.27 31.37 -10.74
C GLU A 158 2.85 30.91 -12.07
N CYS A 159 3.16 29.62 -12.22
CA CYS A 159 3.59 29.02 -13.48
C CYS A 159 2.55 29.23 -14.59
N LEU A 160 1.26 29.11 -14.30
CA LEU A 160 0.19 29.33 -15.27
C LEU A 160 0.13 30.79 -15.77
N LYS A 161 0.46 31.77 -14.92
CA LYS A 161 0.58 33.17 -15.33
C LYS A 161 1.80 33.40 -16.23
N ALA A 162 2.89 32.70 -15.96
CA ALA A 162 4.15 32.80 -16.69
C ALA A 162 4.20 31.93 -17.96
N ILE A 163 3.26 31.01 -18.16
CA ILE A 163 3.35 29.95 -19.18
C ILE A 163 3.55 30.50 -20.60
N VAL A 164 2.84 31.56 -20.98
CA VAL A 164 2.96 32.16 -22.32
C VAL A 164 4.37 32.68 -22.54
N GLY A 165 4.93 33.29 -21.50
CA GLY A 165 6.30 33.75 -21.51
C GLY A 165 7.29 32.60 -21.58
N ASP A 166 7.19 31.64 -20.66
CA ASP A 166 8.08 30.49 -20.59
C ASP A 166 8.06 29.68 -21.91
N CYS A 167 6.89 29.51 -22.53
CA CYS A 167 6.76 28.92 -23.87
C CYS A 167 7.47 29.75 -24.95
N GLY A 168 7.41 31.08 -24.86
CA GLY A 168 8.12 31.98 -25.78
C GLY A 168 9.64 31.82 -25.67
N ILE A 169 10.17 31.77 -24.46
CA ILE A 169 11.60 31.56 -24.20
C ILE A 169 12.00 30.15 -24.67
N ALA A 170 11.24 29.12 -24.30
CA ALA A 170 11.50 27.74 -24.72
C ALA A 170 11.51 27.61 -26.25
N SER A 171 10.55 28.23 -26.94
CA SER A 171 10.47 28.23 -28.41
C SER A 171 11.66 28.96 -29.04
N ALA A 172 12.08 30.09 -28.47
CA ALA A 172 13.26 30.80 -28.93
C ALA A 172 14.53 29.96 -28.75
N TYR A 173 14.62 29.21 -27.65
CA TYR A 173 15.71 28.29 -27.37
C TYR A 173 15.78 27.15 -28.40
N LEU A 174 14.64 26.52 -28.70
CA LEU A 174 14.53 25.45 -29.68
C LEU A 174 14.86 25.88 -31.11
N VAL A 175 14.44 27.09 -31.53
CA VAL A 175 14.56 27.52 -32.93
C VAL A 175 15.88 28.24 -33.20
N TYR A 176 16.32 29.13 -32.29
CA TYR A 176 17.42 30.05 -32.57
C TYR A 176 18.70 29.77 -31.80
N LEU A 177 18.61 29.12 -30.63
CA LEU A 177 19.76 29.01 -29.74
C LEU A 177 20.60 27.75 -29.95
N GLY A 178 20.11 26.79 -30.74
CA GLY A 178 20.84 25.56 -31.08
C GLY A 178 22.25 25.81 -31.63
N GLN A 179 22.42 26.82 -32.48
CA GLN A 179 23.71 27.13 -33.13
C GLN A 179 24.76 27.74 -32.20
N PHE A 180 24.38 28.12 -30.97
CA PHE A 180 25.27 28.75 -30.02
C PHE A 180 25.62 27.78 -28.90
N HIS A 181 26.81 27.94 -28.31
CA HIS A 181 27.23 27.18 -27.13
C HIS A 181 26.46 27.59 -25.86
N SER A 182 26.38 26.67 -24.90
CA SER A 182 25.73 26.86 -23.58
C SER A 182 26.02 28.22 -22.93
N ASP A 183 27.28 28.64 -22.87
CA ASP A 183 27.67 29.93 -22.26
C ASP A 183 26.99 31.14 -22.91
N PHE A 184 26.84 31.11 -24.24
CA PHE A 184 26.17 32.18 -24.96
C PHE A 184 24.66 32.11 -24.77
N ARG A 185 24.07 30.91 -24.74
CA ARG A 185 22.64 30.74 -24.46
C ARG A 185 22.26 31.27 -23.08
N VAL A 186 23.10 31.04 -22.07
CA VAL A 186 22.93 31.62 -20.72
C VAL A 186 22.95 33.15 -20.77
N LYS A 187 23.88 33.76 -21.52
CA LYS A 187 23.93 35.22 -21.69
C LYS A 187 22.68 35.77 -22.39
N VAL A 188 22.21 35.08 -23.43
CA VAL A 188 20.96 35.45 -24.11
C VAL A 188 19.77 35.36 -23.17
N TYR A 189 19.65 34.27 -22.41
CA TYR A 189 18.61 34.11 -21.40
C TYR A 189 18.66 35.23 -20.35
N GLN A 190 19.84 35.54 -19.81
CA GLN A 190 20.03 36.65 -18.87
C GLN A 190 19.62 38.00 -19.47
N SER A 191 19.93 38.24 -20.75
CA SER A 191 19.53 39.45 -21.47
C SER A 191 18.02 39.54 -21.68
N ILE A 192 17.37 38.42 -22.02
CA ILE A 192 15.90 38.33 -22.14
C ILE A 192 15.26 38.63 -20.78
N CYS A 193 15.77 38.05 -19.69
CA CYS A 193 15.32 38.31 -18.33
C CYS A 193 15.52 39.77 -17.91
N ALA A 194 16.63 40.40 -18.28
CA ALA A 194 16.86 41.82 -18.00
C ALA A 194 15.90 42.73 -18.80
N THR A 195 15.58 42.35 -20.04
CA THR A 195 14.65 43.11 -20.89
C THR A 195 13.20 42.93 -20.42
N SER A 196 12.85 41.74 -19.94
CA SER A 196 11.51 41.43 -19.42
C SER A 196 11.21 42.15 -18.12
N GLN A 197 12.20 42.50 -17.29
CA GLN A 197 11.96 43.36 -16.12
C GLN A 197 11.45 44.77 -16.49
N ASN A 198 11.74 45.23 -17.71
CA ASN A 198 11.31 46.53 -18.21
C ASN A 198 9.99 46.48 -19.01
N THR A 199 9.50 45.28 -19.33
CA THR A 199 8.25 45.05 -20.06
C THR A 199 7.25 44.36 -19.14
N SER A 200 5.95 44.64 -19.23
CA SER A 200 4.93 44.04 -18.37
C SER A 200 4.64 42.54 -18.66
N SER A 201 5.62 41.82 -19.21
CA SER A 201 5.50 40.43 -19.61
C SER A 201 5.89 39.51 -18.45
N TYR A 202 4.98 38.62 -18.05
CA TYR A 202 5.21 37.67 -16.97
C TYR A 202 5.94 36.43 -17.49
N PHE A 203 7.16 36.21 -16.99
CA PHE A 203 7.94 34.98 -17.15
C PHE A 203 8.35 34.49 -15.76
N SER A 204 8.63 33.19 -15.63
CA SER A 204 9.15 32.66 -14.36
C SER A 204 10.56 33.18 -14.12
N SER A 205 10.83 33.75 -12.94
CA SER A 205 12.16 34.25 -12.58
C SER A 205 13.23 33.13 -12.52
N ALA A 206 12.79 31.87 -12.49
CA ALA A 206 13.62 30.69 -12.39
C ALA A 206 13.34 29.70 -13.54
N PHE A 207 13.07 30.19 -14.76
CA PHE A 207 12.98 29.31 -15.92
C PHE A 207 14.32 28.58 -16.13
N ASN A 208 14.24 27.25 -16.25
CA ASN A 208 15.36 26.39 -16.57
C ASN A 208 14.92 25.51 -17.74
N PHE A 209 15.64 25.63 -18.86
CA PHE A 209 15.28 24.95 -20.10
C PHE A 209 15.30 23.43 -19.96
N LEU A 210 16.29 22.88 -19.25
CA LEU A 210 16.38 21.43 -19.00
C LEU A 210 15.18 20.94 -18.18
N SER A 211 14.86 21.60 -17.06
CA SER A 211 13.75 21.16 -16.20
C SER A 211 12.37 21.39 -16.80
N TYR A 212 12.24 22.31 -17.77
CA TYR A 212 10.98 22.55 -18.48
C TYR A 212 10.60 21.37 -19.39
N PHE A 213 11.57 20.78 -20.09
CA PHE A 213 11.33 19.62 -20.97
C PHE A 213 11.51 18.27 -20.26
N PHE A 214 12.37 18.20 -19.23
CA PHE A 214 12.55 16.97 -18.45
C PHE A 214 11.59 16.91 -17.25
N SER A 215 10.53 16.10 -17.39
CA SER A 215 9.81 15.57 -16.22
C SER A 215 10.63 14.47 -15.53
N ALA A 216 10.50 14.33 -14.21
CA ALA A 216 11.17 13.27 -13.43
C ALA A 216 10.92 11.84 -13.97
N LYS A 217 9.82 11.62 -14.72
CA LYS A 217 9.51 10.34 -15.40
C LYS A 217 10.25 10.14 -16.73
N SER A 218 10.72 11.20 -17.38
CA SER A 218 11.39 11.16 -18.69
C SER A 218 12.91 11.28 -18.59
N SER A 219 13.47 11.44 -17.38
CA SER A 219 14.93 11.46 -17.17
C SER A 219 15.59 10.09 -17.32
N SER A 220 14.83 9.00 -17.53
CA SER A 220 15.40 7.65 -17.71
C SER A 220 16.18 7.55 -19.02
N TYR A 221 15.87 8.42 -19.98
CA TYR A 221 16.57 8.48 -21.26
C TYR A 221 17.99 9.06 -21.14
N ILE A 222 18.29 9.84 -20.10
CA ILE A 222 19.61 10.44 -19.90
C ILE A 222 20.54 9.48 -19.13
N SER A 223 20.00 8.63 -18.26
CA SER A 223 20.78 7.80 -17.33
C SER A 223 21.47 6.59 -17.98
N ASP A 224 20.82 5.92 -18.92
CA ASP A 224 21.23 4.57 -19.33
C ASP A 224 22.28 4.55 -20.48
N ASN A 225 22.46 5.67 -21.19
CA ASN A 225 23.36 5.76 -22.35
C ASN A 225 24.44 6.86 -22.25
N ASP A 226 24.56 7.53 -21.11
CA ASP A 226 25.50 8.65 -20.90
C ASP A 226 26.99 8.25 -20.86
N HIS A 227 27.30 6.97 -21.13
CA HIS A 227 28.67 6.45 -21.16
C HIS A 227 29.56 7.06 -22.26
N VAL A 228 29.03 7.89 -23.16
CA VAL A 228 29.82 8.42 -24.29
C VAL A 228 29.74 9.96 -24.46
N HIS A 229 28.71 10.65 -23.95
CA HIS A 229 28.45 12.05 -24.34
C HIS A 229 28.11 13.04 -23.22
N GLY A 230 28.31 12.71 -21.94
CA GLY A 230 28.09 13.62 -20.80
C GLY A 230 29.05 14.83 -20.79
N THR A 231 28.85 15.77 -21.73
CA THR A 231 29.59 17.02 -21.87
C THR A 231 28.72 18.20 -21.44
N TYR A 232 29.37 19.26 -20.96
CA TYR A 232 28.70 20.51 -20.61
C TYR A 232 27.94 21.07 -21.83
N GLY A 233 26.59 21.03 -21.78
CA GLY A 233 25.71 21.52 -22.85
C GLY A 233 25.12 20.45 -23.79
N SER A 234 25.52 19.18 -23.69
CA SER A 234 24.97 18.08 -24.53
C SER A 234 23.46 17.94 -24.34
N ASN A 235 23.01 17.92 -23.10
CA ASN A 235 21.60 17.72 -22.75
C ASN A 235 20.68 18.78 -23.37
N GLU A 236 21.16 20.02 -23.53
CA GLU A 236 20.37 21.07 -24.19
C GLU A 236 20.26 20.83 -25.69
N ASN A 237 21.36 20.40 -26.33
CA ASN A 237 21.36 20.04 -27.75
C ASN A 237 20.42 18.87 -28.02
N GLU A 238 20.43 17.87 -27.15
CA GLU A 238 19.54 16.71 -27.22
C GLU A 238 18.06 17.12 -27.11
N ILE A 239 17.70 18.00 -26.16
CA ILE A 239 16.33 18.53 -26.07
C ILE A 239 15.93 19.24 -27.36
N ILE A 240 16.82 20.06 -27.93
CA ILE A 240 16.55 20.78 -29.18
C ILE A 240 16.33 19.79 -30.32
N ILE A 241 17.18 18.76 -30.42
CA ILE A 241 17.10 17.72 -31.45
C ILE A 241 15.78 16.93 -31.36
N MET A 242 15.31 16.64 -30.15
CA MET A 242 14.11 15.84 -29.92
C MET A 242 12.79 16.61 -30.07
N ASN A 243 12.79 17.91 -29.74
CA ASN A 243 11.55 18.70 -29.62
C ASN A 243 11.39 19.74 -30.74
N CYS A 244 12.39 19.95 -31.60
CA CYS A 244 12.29 20.89 -32.70
C CYS A 244 11.40 20.31 -33.83
N PRO A 245 10.40 21.06 -34.33
CA PRO A 245 9.53 20.61 -35.42
C PRO A 245 10.13 20.83 -36.81
N TYR A 246 11.28 21.50 -36.91
CA TYR A 246 11.97 21.80 -38.16
C TYR A 246 13.08 20.78 -38.44
N PRO A 247 13.47 20.58 -39.71
CA PRO A 247 14.68 19.83 -40.04
C PRO A 247 15.90 20.36 -39.29
N ILE A 248 16.76 19.46 -38.83
CA ILE A 248 17.90 19.78 -37.99
C ILE A 248 19.20 19.62 -38.77
N ALA A 249 20.05 20.65 -38.67
CA ALA A 249 21.39 20.65 -39.19
C ALA A 249 22.40 20.62 -38.03
N LEU A 250 23.18 19.55 -37.95
CA LEU A 250 24.19 19.35 -36.93
C LEU A 250 25.54 19.82 -37.47
N ILE A 251 26.14 20.80 -36.81
CA ILE A 251 27.57 21.10 -36.99
C ILE A 251 28.30 20.16 -36.03
N ASP A 252 28.79 19.04 -36.56
CA ASP A 252 29.30 17.92 -35.76
C ASP A 252 30.63 17.40 -36.33
N PRO A 253 31.72 18.16 -36.15
CA PRO A 253 33.06 17.82 -36.68
C PRO A 253 33.61 16.49 -36.13
N TYR A 254 33.09 16.03 -34.99
CA TYR A 254 33.55 14.82 -34.28
C TYR A 254 32.51 13.69 -34.30
N GLU A 255 31.41 13.85 -35.05
CA GLU A 255 30.32 12.86 -35.21
C GLU A 255 29.64 12.41 -33.89
N GLN A 256 29.78 13.17 -32.80
CA GLN A 256 29.20 12.80 -31.51
C GLN A 256 27.68 12.89 -31.50
N GLY A 257 27.12 13.99 -32.01
CA GLY A 257 25.68 14.18 -32.11
C GLY A 257 25.04 13.21 -33.09
N ALA A 258 25.70 12.96 -34.22
CA ALA A 258 25.25 11.99 -35.21
C ALA A 258 25.22 10.55 -34.66
N LEU A 259 26.21 10.16 -33.86
CA LEU A 259 26.23 8.87 -33.16
C LEU A 259 25.15 8.78 -32.09
N TRP A 260 24.94 9.86 -31.33
CA TRP A 260 23.88 9.92 -30.33
C TRP A 260 22.49 9.73 -30.95
N ILE A 261 22.18 10.38 -32.08
CA ILE A 261 20.90 10.20 -32.78
C ILE A 261 20.70 8.74 -33.19
N VAL A 262 21.75 8.09 -33.72
CA VAL A 262 21.69 6.67 -34.12
C VAL A 262 21.50 5.74 -32.91
N SER A 263 22.04 6.10 -31.75
CA SER A 263 21.88 5.34 -30.50
C SER A 263 20.50 5.53 -29.88
N ASN A 264 19.97 6.76 -29.96
CA ASN A 264 18.68 7.13 -29.35
C ASN A 264 17.48 6.68 -30.19
N GLU A 265 17.57 6.75 -31.52
CA GLU A 265 16.56 6.23 -32.43
C GLU A 265 16.71 4.71 -32.55
N SER A 266 15.65 3.95 -32.23
CA SER A 266 15.70 2.49 -32.34
C SER A 266 16.08 2.05 -33.76
N VAL A 267 17.06 1.15 -33.85
CA VAL A 267 17.66 0.63 -35.10
C VAL A 267 16.63 0.13 -36.13
N THR A 268 15.42 -0.21 -35.69
CA THR A 268 14.34 -0.75 -36.55
C THR A 268 13.58 0.30 -37.37
N THR A 269 13.68 1.59 -37.06
CA THR A 269 12.87 2.66 -37.71
C THR A 269 13.67 3.76 -38.42
N PHE A 270 14.99 3.80 -38.22
CA PHE A 270 15.86 4.89 -38.69
C PHE A 270 16.56 4.56 -40.03
N SER A 271 16.67 5.55 -40.92
CA SER A 271 17.40 5.43 -42.19
C SER A 271 18.65 6.29 -42.19
N LEU A 272 19.77 5.70 -42.58
CA LEU A 272 21.07 6.36 -42.67
C LEU A 272 21.51 6.45 -44.14
N SER A 273 21.90 7.64 -44.59
CA SER A 273 22.48 7.84 -45.92
C SER A 273 23.63 8.84 -45.87
N SER A 274 24.31 9.04 -47.00
CA SER A 274 25.44 9.96 -47.16
C SER A 274 25.29 10.72 -48.46
N GLU A 275 25.91 11.90 -48.57
CA GLU A 275 25.92 12.71 -49.79
C GLU A 275 26.38 11.92 -51.03
N ARG A 276 27.33 10.99 -50.85
CA ARG A 276 27.94 10.23 -51.96
C ARG A 276 27.08 9.04 -52.43
N ASP A 277 25.96 8.79 -51.79
CA ASP A 277 25.06 7.69 -52.12
C ASP A 277 24.25 8.01 -53.38
N GLN A 278 24.47 7.23 -54.45
CA GLN A 278 23.72 7.39 -55.70
C GLN A 278 22.23 7.13 -55.55
N SER A 279 21.82 6.41 -54.50
CA SER A 279 20.42 6.10 -54.19
C SER A 279 19.75 7.12 -53.26
N LEU A 280 20.45 8.19 -52.86
CA LEU A 280 19.96 9.19 -51.90
C LEU A 280 18.56 9.72 -52.23
N LYS A 281 18.26 9.98 -53.50
CA LYS A 281 16.93 10.43 -53.95
C LYS A 281 15.84 9.41 -53.61
N ASN A 282 16.09 8.13 -53.89
CA ASN A 282 15.13 7.06 -53.63
C ASN A 282 14.92 6.87 -52.12
N VAL A 283 16.00 6.95 -51.34
CA VAL A 283 15.95 6.86 -49.86
C VAL A 283 15.12 8.02 -49.28
N ILE A 284 15.33 9.24 -49.77
CA ILE A 284 14.54 10.42 -49.37
C ILE A 284 13.06 10.21 -49.71
N GLU A 285 12.73 9.78 -50.93
CA GLU A 285 11.35 9.53 -51.36
C GLU A 285 10.66 8.47 -50.48
N GLU A 286 11.36 7.37 -50.14
CA GLU A 286 10.84 6.33 -49.24
C GLU A 286 10.61 6.88 -47.83
N CYS A 287 11.61 7.57 -47.24
CA CYS A 287 11.52 8.06 -45.87
C CYS A 287 10.41 9.11 -45.70
N VAL A 288 10.25 10.01 -46.68
CA VAL A 288 9.19 11.03 -46.67
C VAL A 288 7.80 10.39 -46.72
N THR A 289 7.61 9.36 -47.56
CA THR A 289 6.32 8.67 -47.74
C THR A 289 6.00 7.75 -46.55
N THR A 290 7.01 7.04 -46.03
CA THR A 290 6.84 6.09 -44.92
C THR A 290 6.87 6.74 -43.55
N GLY A 291 7.41 7.96 -43.44
CA GLY A 291 7.55 8.68 -42.17
C GLY A 291 8.69 8.19 -41.29
N LYS A 292 9.69 7.51 -41.86
CA LYS A 292 10.91 7.09 -41.17
C LYS A 292 11.86 8.29 -40.99
N PRO A 293 12.48 8.48 -39.82
CA PRO A 293 13.54 9.48 -39.65
C PRO A 293 14.74 9.19 -40.55
N LEU A 294 15.30 10.24 -41.17
CA LEU A 294 16.44 10.16 -42.08
C LEU A 294 17.60 11.02 -41.57
N LEU A 295 18.78 10.42 -41.40
CA LEU A 295 20.04 11.13 -41.18
C LEU A 295 20.93 11.03 -42.41
N ILE A 296 21.33 12.19 -42.93
CA ILE A 296 22.32 12.30 -43.99
C ILE A 296 23.64 12.72 -43.34
N LYS A 297 24.60 11.81 -43.31
CA LYS A 297 25.93 12.04 -42.74
C LYS A 297 26.88 12.65 -43.75
N ASP A 298 27.97 13.20 -43.22
CA ASP A 298 29.19 13.49 -43.95
C ASP A 298 29.10 14.62 -44.96
N MET A 299 28.22 15.60 -44.73
CA MET A 299 28.20 16.81 -45.55
C MET A 299 29.52 17.57 -45.40
N GLU A 300 30.04 18.00 -46.55
CA GLU A 300 31.30 18.75 -46.61
C GLU A 300 31.06 20.25 -46.36
N TYR A 301 31.25 21.10 -47.37
CA TYR A 301 31.23 22.56 -47.20
C TYR A 301 29.92 23.22 -47.64
N GLU A 302 29.23 22.64 -48.62
CA GLU A 302 28.00 23.17 -49.21
C GLU A 302 26.85 22.15 -49.09
N LEU A 303 25.62 22.67 -49.08
CA LEU A 303 24.44 21.81 -49.04
C LEU A 303 24.21 21.16 -50.41
N HIS A 304 24.08 19.83 -50.41
CA HIS A 304 23.74 19.10 -51.63
C HIS A 304 22.43 19.65 -52.27
N PRO A 305 22.39 19.92 -53.59
CA PRO A 305 21.24 20.54 -54.26
C PRO A 305 19.91 19.79 -54.06
N ASP A 306 19.99 18.46 -53.92
CA ASP A 306 18.83 17.62 -53.66
C ASP A 306 18.22 17.88 -52.28
N ILE A 307 19.04 18.12 -51.26
CA ILE A 307 18.56 18.46 -49.91
C ILE A 307 17.96 19.86 -49.91
N GLY A 308 18.58 20.82 -50.62
CA GLY A 308 18.00 22.13 -50.82
C GLY A 308 16.61 22.08 -51.47
N SER A 309 16.41 21.15 -52.43
CA SER A 309 15.13 20.89 -53.09
C SER A 309 14.11 20.22 -52.17
N LEU A 310 14.55 19.24 -51.38
CA LEU A 310 13.73 18.59 -50.35
C LEU A 310 13.20 19.60 -49.33
N MET A 311 14.09 20.46 -48.80
CA MET A 311 13.73 21.53 -47.89
C MET A 311 12.70 22.47 -48.53
N LYS A 312 12.92 22.90 -49.78
CA LYS A 312 11.94 23.72 -50.52
C LYS A 312 10.57 23.04 -50.65
N GLY A 313 10.54 21.73 -50.85
CA GLY A 313 9.33 20.92 -50.94
C GLY A 313 8.57 20.80 -49.62
N ILE A 314 9.26 20.47 -48.52
CA ILE A 314 8.65 20.26 -47.19
C ILE A 314 7.98 21.54 -46.64
N PHE A 315 8.42 22.73 -47.04
CA PHE A 315 7.79 23.99 -46.60
C PHE A 315 6.68 24.50 -47.52
N ARG A 316 6.45 23.86 -48.68
CA ARG A 316 5.32 24.15 -49.60
C ARG A 316 4.24 23.08 -49.48
N ILE A 317 3.95 22.64 -48.26
CA ILE A 317 2.94 21.63 -48.00
C ILE A 317 1.55 22.26 -48.15
N GLU A 318 0.77 21.71 -49.08
CA GLU A 318 -0.63 22.09 -49.30
C GLU A 318 -1.55 20.87 -49.07
N GLY A 319 -2.73 21.11 -48.48
CA GLY A 319 -3.79 20.10 -48.31
C GLY A 319 -3.70 19.18 -47.08
N LYS A 320 -4.72 18.32 -46.96
CA LYS A 320 -4.77 17.16 -46.05
C LYS A 320 -5.17 15.93 -46.91
N PRO A 321 -4.30 14.92 -47.11
CA PRO A 321 -2.95 14.77 -46.57
C PRO A 321 -1.96 15.83 -47.09
N LYS A 322 -0.88 16.04 -46.33
CA LYS A 322 0.17 17.02 -46.61
C LYS A 322 0.96 16.57 -47.85
N LYS A 323 0.88 17.30 -48.95
CA LYS A 323 1.61 16.94 -50.18
C LYS A 323 2.72 17.93 -50.47
N ALA A 324 3.88 17.42 -50.89
CA ALA A 324 5.03 18.23 -51.27
C ALA A 324 5.57 17.79 -52.63
N VAL A 325 5.96 18.75 -53.46
CA VAL A 325 6.68 18.46 -54.71
C VAL A 325 8.17 18.36 -54.40
N ILE A 326 8.71 17.16 -54.44
CA ILE A 326 10.11 16.83 -54.16
C ILE A 326 10.68 16.17 -55.42
N PHE A 327 11.83 16.66 -55.91
CA PHE A 327 12.46 16.17 -57.16
C PHE A 327 11.54 16.14 -58.40
N GLY A 328 10.54 17.03 -58.45
CA GLY A 328 9.56 17.07 -59.54
C GLY A 328 8.45 16.04 -59.46
N LYS A 329 8.37 15.26 -58.37
CA LYS A 329 7.27 14.33 -58.06
C LYS A 329 6.44 14.85 -56.89
N GLU A 330 5.13 14.65 -56.95
CA GLU A 330 4.23 14.92 -55.84
C GLU A 330 4.24 13.72 -54.88
N LEU A 331 4.69 13.95 -53.64
CA LEU A 331 4.78 12.92 -52.60
C LEU A 331 3.89 13.28 -51.41
N ASP A 332 3.28 12.26 -50.81
CA ASP A 332 2.56 12.39 -49.56
C ASP A 332 3.57 12.43 -48.40
N VAL A 333 3.64 13.55 -47.68
CA VAL A 333 4.56 13.73 -46.56
C VAL A 333 3.93 13.18 -45.29
N ALA A 334 4.51 12.10 -44.76
CA ALA A 334 4.08 11.53 -43.49
C ALA A 334 4.32 12.51 -42.32
N PRO A 335 3.37 12.69 -41.38
CA PRO A 335 3.53 13.61 -40.25
C PRO A 335 4.68 13.27 -39.29
N SER A 336 5.15 12.01 -39.28
CA SER A 336 6.25 11.54 -38.43
C SER A 336 7.64 11.69 -39.06
N PHE A 337 7.73 12.16 -40.31
CA PHE A 337 9.01 12.32 -40.99
C PHE A 337 9.87 13.39 -40.30
N CYS A 338 11.12 13.04 -39.98
CA CYS A 338 12.13 13.95 -39.45
C CYS A 338 13.41 13.85 -40.28
N LEU A 339 14.05 14.98 -40.55
CA LEU A 339 15.28 15.08 -41.33
C LEU A 339 16.41 15.64 -40.47
N TYR A 340 17.50 14.88 -40.41
CA TYR A 340 18.77 15.26 -39.80
C TYR A 340 19.86 15.34 -40.87
N VAL A 341 20.66 16.40 -40.83
CA VAL A 341 21.81 16.60 -41.71
C VAL A 341 23.03 16.87 -40.84
N SER A 342 24.12 16.12 -41.03
CA SER A 342 25.36 16.31 -40.27
C SER A 342 26.48 16.83 -41.16
N PHE A 343 27.13 17.91 -40.71
CA PHE A 343 28.28 18.55 -41.33
C PHE A 343 29.56 18.23 -40.55
N ARG A 344 30.62 17.83 -41.24
CA ARG A 344 31.94 17.57 -40.63
C ARG A 344 32.82 18.80 -40.47
N VAL A 345 32.37 19.94 -40.99
CA VAL A 345 33.12 21.20 -40.95
C VAL A 345 32.55 22.10 -39.85
N HIS A 346 33.40 22.76 -39.07
CA HIS A 346 32.99 23.69 -38.02
C HIS A 346 32.18 24.89 -38.53
N ASN A 347 32.44 25.32 -39.76
CA ASN A 347 31.78 26.47 -40.37
C ASN A 347 31.32 26.13 -41.80
N PRO A 348 30.19 25.42 -41.95
CA PRO A 348 29.63 25.12 -43.26
C PRO A 348 29.09 26.39 -43.92
N ASN A 349 29.22 26.50 -45.24
CA ASN A 349 28.68 27.64 -46.00
C ASN A 349 27.18 27.43 -46.25
N LEU A 350 26.38 27.75 -45.23
CA LEU A 350 24.94 27.61 -45.28
C LEU A 350 24.31 28.88 -45.87
N VAL A 351 23.47 28.71 -46.90
CA VAL A 351 22.73 29.82 -47.51
C VAL A 351 21.63 30.33 -46.55
N PRO A 352 21.27 31.62 -46.58
CA PRO A 352 20.21 32.18 -45.73
C PRO A 352 18.86 31.44 -45.84
N GLU A 353 18.55 30.90 -47.03
CA GLU A 353 17.36 30.08 -47.25
C GLU A 353 17.32 28.82 -46.38
N PHE A 354 18.48 28.28 -46.01
CA PHE A 354 18.61 27.12 -45.15
C PHE A 354 18.37 27.51 -43.68
N PHE A 355 19.04 28.56 -43.19
CA PHE A 355 18.81 29.11 -41.84
C PHE A 355 17.34 29.45 -41.56
N ALA A 356 16.59 29.91 -42.57
CA ALA A 356 15.18 30.23 -42.42
C ALA A 356 14.26 29.00 -42.32
N ARG A 357 14.75 27.81 -42.69
CA ARG A 357 13.97 26.58 -42.87
C ARG A 357 14.47 25.40 -42.03
N SER A 358 15.62 25.52 -41.39
CA SER A 358 16.18 24.50 -40.50
C SER A 358 16.66 25.12 -39.21
N THR A 359 16.60 24.35 -38.14
CA THR A 359 17.31 24.68 -36.91
C THR A 359 18.72 24.12 -37.00
N ILE A 360 19.71 24.97 -36.75
CA ILE A 360 21.10 24.54 -36.67
C ILE A 360 21.43 24.28 -35.20
N VAL A 361 22.09 23.16 -34.95
CA VAL A 361 22.59 22.77 -33.63
C VAL A 361 24.09 22.59 -33.74
N ASP A 362 24.83 23.36 -32.94
CA ASP A 362 26.27 23.23 -32.86
C ASP A 362 26.64 22.17 -31.82
N CYS A 363 27.11 21.03 -32.32
CA CYS A 363 27.62 19.90 -31.55
C CYS A 363 29.15 19.94 -31.44
N SER A 364 29.80 21.04 -31.84
CA SER A 364 31.24 21.22 -31.66
C SER A 364 31.58 21.23 -30.17
N ILE A 365 32.64 20.52 -29.83
CA ILE A 365 33.11 20.42 -28.45
C ILE A 365 33.76 21.74 -28.06
N THR A 366 33.24 22.38 -27.03
CA THR A 366 33.86 23.58 -26.46
C THR A 366 35.09 23.21 -25.64
N ILE A 367 35.99 24.18 -25.44
CA ILE A 367 37.19 23.99 -24.61
C ILE A 367 36.84 23.48 -23.20
N VAL A 368 35.80 24.05 -22.59
CA VAL A 368 35.29 23.65 -21.27
C VAL A 368 34.63 22.28 -21.33
N GLY A 369 33.85 22.01 -22.39
CA GLY A 369 33.22 20.71 -22.64
C GLY A 369 34.23 19.58 -22.80
N LEU A 370 35.33 19.82 -23.52
CA LEU A 370 36.42 18.86 -23.71
C LEU A 370 37.14 18.55 -22.40
N GLU A 371 37.44 19.58 -21.60
CA GLU A 371 38.05 19.40 -20.28
C GLU A 371 37.17 18.50 -19.40
N PHE A 372 35.86 18.77 -19.39
CA PHE A 372 34.90 17.98 -18.63
C PHE A 372 34.80 16.54 -19.15
N GLN A 373 34.80 16.34 -20.48
CA GLN A 373 34.78 15.02 -21.09
C GLN A 373 36.02 14.21 -20.72
N LEU A 374 37.21 14.82 -20.84
CA LEU A 374 38.47 14.18 -20.48
C LEU A 374 38.52 13.86 -18.98
N LEU A 375 37.99 14.76 -18.14
CA LEU A 375 37.88 14.53 -16.70
C LEU A 375 36.95 13.34 -16.39
N ASN A 376 35.80 13.24 -17.05
CA ASN A 376 34.89 12.09 -16.90
C ASN A 376 35.57 10.78 -17.30
N ILE A 377 36.22 10.73 -18.47
CA ILE A 377 36.94 9.55 -18.95
C ILE A 377 38.08 9.16 -18.00
N LEU A 378 38.80 10.15 -17.47
CA LEU A 378 39.88 9.92 -16.50
C LEU A 378 39.32 9.36 -15.19
N MET A 379 38.23 9.94 -14.68
CA MET A 379 37.58 9.48 -13.45
C MET A 379 37.01 8.07 -13.58
N GLU A 380 36.46 7.73 -14.74
CA GLU A 380 36.00 6.37 -15.05
C GLU A 380 37.14 5.35 -14.96
N LYS A 381 38.34 5.71 -15.43
CA LYS A 381 39.51 4.81 -15.42
C LYS A 381 40.21 4.76 -14.06
N GLU A 382 40.44 5.91 -13.43
CA GLU A 382 41.22 6.03 -12.18
C GLU A 382 40.39 5.65 -10.95
N LYS A 383 39.08 5.94 -10.97
CA LYS A 383 38.16 5.70 -9.86
C LYS A 383 36.82 5.12 -10.34
N PRO A 384 36.82 3.94 -10.99
CA PRO A 384 35.62 3.32 -11.54
C PRO A 384 34.54 3.08 -10.48
N GLU A 385 34.92 2.67 -9.27
CA GLU A 385 34.00 2.45 -8.15
C GLU A 385 33.21 3.70 -7.78
N LEU A 386 33.88 4.84 -7.79
CA LEU A 386 33.31 6.13 -7.40
C LEU A 386 32.38 6.67 -8.50
N HIS A 387 32.76 6.48 -9.77
CA HIS A 387 31.92 6.79 -10.93
C HIS A 387 30.66 5.91 -10.96
N ARG A 388 30.80 4.60 -10.74
CA ARG A 388 29.67 3.66 -10.64
C ARG A 388 28.75 4.01 -9.48
N HIS A 389 29.31 4.38 -8.33
CA HIS A 389 28.52 4.79 -7.18
C HIS A 389 27.68 6.04 -7.46
N LYS A 390 28.24 7.04 -8.17
CA LYS A 390 27.50 8.22 -8.63
C LYS A 390 26.32 7.84 -9.53
N ALA A 391 26.55 7.00 -10.53
CA ALA A 391 25.51 6.56 -11.46
C ALA A 391 24.38 5.82 -10.74
N VAL A 392 24.72 4.86 -9.87
CA VAL A 392 23.74 4.14 -9.04
C VAL A 392 22.94 5.11 -8.17
N LEU A 393 23.60 6.05 -7.50
CA LEU A 393 22.96 7.03 -6.63
C LEU A 393 21.97 7.93 -7.39
N MET A 394 22.33 8.37 -8.61
CA MET A 394 21.45 9.18 -9.46
C MET A 394 20.21 8.39 -9.91
N GLN A 395 20.40 7.15 -10.36
CA GLN A 395 19.31 6.24 -10.72
C GLN A 395 18.38 5.95 -9.52
N ASP A 396 18.97 5.79 -8.34
CA ASP A 396 18.27 5.60 -7.08
C ASP A 396 17.40 6.81 -6.70
N VAL A 397 17.94 8.03 -6.81
CA VAL A 397 17.17 9.27 -6.57
C VAL A 397 16.01 9.39 -7.57
N GLN A 398 16.28 9.08 -8.84
CA GLN A 398 15.26 9.17 -9.89
C GLN A 398 14.13 8.16 -9.67
N SER A 399 14.45 6.88 -9.43
CA SER A 399 13.46 5.83 -9.21
C SER A 399 12.59 6.09 -7.98
N ARG A 400 13.16 6.66 -6.91
CA ARG A 400 12.43 7.08 -5.72
C ARG A 400 11.48 8.24 -6.00
N ASN A 401 11.93 9.26 -6.73
CA ASN A 401 11.07 10.38 -7.14
C ASN A 401 9.90 9.92 -8.02
N ALA A 402 10.15 9.01 -8.97
CA ALA A 402 9.10 8.40 -9.77
C ALA A 402 8.10 7.61 -8.91
N ARG A 403 8.60 6.82 -7.95
CA ARG A 403 7.75 6.08 -7.00
C ARG A 403 6.86 6.99 -6.16
N ILE A 404 7.37 8.13 -5.68
CA ILE A 404 6.57 9.12 -4.94
C ILE A 404 5.46 9.68 -5.84
N ALA A 405 5.77 10.02 -7.09
CA ALA A 405 4.77 10.52 -8.04
C ALA A 405 3.66 9.48 -8.30
N ASP A 406 4.03 8.21 -8.44
CA ASP A 406 3.07 7.12 -8.64
C ASP A 406 2.20 6.88 -7.40
N LEU A 407 2.80 6.87 -6.20
CA LEU A 407 2.06 6.74 -4.95
C LEU A 407 1.07 7.91 -4.75
N ASN A 408 1.49 9.14 -5.06
CA ASN A 408 0.62 10.31 -5.01
C ASN A 408 -0.56 10.19 -5.99
N GLN A 409 -0.33 9.67 -7.19
CA GLN A 409 -1.40 9.44 -8.17
C GLN A 409 -2.39 8.37 -7.68
N VAL A 410 -1.89 7.30 -7.05
CA VAL A 410 -2.73 6.27 -6.42
C VAL A 410 -3.56 6.87 -5.29
N LEU A 411 -2.96 7.67 -4.39
CA LEU A 411 -3.67 8.34 -3.31
C LEU A 411 -4.78 9.26 -3.84
N LEU A 412 -4.46 10.10 -4.83
CA LEU A 412 -5.45 10.99 -5.45
C LEU A 412 -6.61 10.21 -6.07
N LYS A 413 -6.31 9.09 -6.75
CA LYS A 413 -7.32 8.23 -7.33
C LYS A 413 -8.19 7.60 -6.24
N SER A 414 -7.61 7.03 -5.19
CA SER A 414 -8.36 6.46 -4.07
C SER A 414 -9.26 7.52 -3.41
N LEU A 415 -8.72 8.70 -3.08
CA LEU A 415 -9.50 9.82 -2.52
C LEU A 415 -10.65 10.26 -3.43
N SER A 416 -10.48 10.22 -4.74
CA SER A 416 -11.55 10.56 -5.70
C SER A 416 -12.63 9.49 -5.85
N GLN A 417 -12.30 8.22 -5.55
CA GLN A 417 -13.18 7.06 -5.73
C GLN A 417 -13.91 6.67 -4.44
N THR A 418 -13.39 7.05 -3.27
CA THR A 418 -14.01 6.76 -1.98
C THR A 418 -15.25 7.64 -1.78
N GLU A 419 -16.41 7.19 -2.25
CA GLU A 419 -17.72 7.69 -1.83
C GLU A 419 -18.12 7.02 -0.51
N GLY A 420 -17.71 7.56 0.64
CA GLY A 420 -18.06 6.99 1.96
C GLY A 420 -17.14 7.37 3.11
N TYR A 421 -17.13 6.55 4.17
CA TYR A 421 -16.29 6.75 5.36
C TYR A 421 -14.82 6.42 5.05
N LEU A 422 -13.99 7.46 4.89
CA LEU A 422 -12.54 7.35 4.65
C LEU A 422 -11.80 6.46 5.67
N LEU A 423 -12.33 6.38 6.88
CA LEU A 423 -11.77 5.61 8.01
C LEU A 423 -11.91 4.09 7.85
N GLU A 424 -12.80 3.63 6.98
CA GLU A 424 -13.00 2.19 6.73
C GLU A 424 -12.18 1.71 5.53
N ASP A 425 -11.66 2.63 4.73
CA ASP A 425 -10.78 2.32 3.61
C ASP A 425 -9.32 2.24 4.09
N GLN A 426 -8.94 1.05 4.54
CA GLN A 426 -7.58 0.73 4.95
C GLN A 426 -6.55 1.00 3.84
N SER A 427 -6.96 1.02 2.56
CA SER A 427 -6.08 1.30 1.43
C SER A 427 -5.59 2.74 1.43
N VAL A 428 -6.45 3.71 1.77
CA VAL A 428 -6.10 5.13 1.86
C VAL A 428 -5.11 5.37 2.99
N ILE A 429 -5.36 4.78 4.17
CA ILE A 429 -4.47 4.88 5.34
C ILE A 429 -3.10 4.30 5.01
N ASN A 430 -3.06 3.10 4.44
CA ASN A 430 -1.80 2.45 4.07
C ASN A 430 -1.04 3.25 2.99
N SER A 431 -1.75 3.82 2.01
CA SER A 431 -1.14 4.65 0.96
C SER A 431 -0.53 5.93 1.54
N LEU A 432 -1.20 6.59 2.48
CA LEU A 432 -0.68 7.78 3.18
C LEU A 432 0.59 7.47 3.98
N ILE A 433 0.59 6.37 4.74
CA ILE A 433 1.77 5.93 5.50
C ILE A 433 2.94 5.63 4.55
N ASN A 434 2.66 4.93 3.44
CA ASN A 434 3.68 4.61 2.45
C ASN A 434 4.24 5.86 1.76
N ILE A 435 3.40 6.84 1.42
CA ILE A 435 3.85 8.12 0.85
C ILE A 435 4.74 8.88 1.83
N LYS A 436 4.32 8.97 3.10
CA LYS A 436 5.09 9.66 4.13
C LYS A 436 6.45 9.01 4.35
N SER A 437 6.49 7.68 4.49
CA SER A 437 7.75 6.94 4.62
C SER A 437 8.63 7.12 3.39
N ALA A 438 8.06 6.95 2.19
CA ALA A 438 8.81 7.07 0.94
C ALA A 438 9.35 8.50 0.72
N ALA A 439 8.60 9.53 1.10
CA ALA A 439 9.04 10.92 1.02
C ALA A 439 10.18 11.20 1.99
N GLN A 440 10.08 10.73 3.24
CA GLN A 440 11.17 10.86 4.23
C GLN A 440 12.44 10.13 3.76
N ASP A 441 12.29 8.89 3.27
CA ASP A 441 13.40 8.11 2.74
C ASP A 441 14.05 8.79 1.52
N ALA A 442 13.25 9.45 0.67
CA ALA A 442 13.77 10.18 -0.48
C ALA A 442 14.53 11.44 -0.06
N ASP A 443 14.03 12.21 0.92
CA ASP A 443 14.72 13.40 1.44
C ASP A 443 16.05 13.04 2.10
N ASP A 444 16.08 12.00 2.94
CA ASP A 444 17.30 11.52 3.59
C ASP A 444 18.34 11.04 2.57
N ASN A 445 17.88 10.35 1.51
CA ASN A 445 18.77 9.90 0.44
C ASN A 445 19.21 11.03 -0.49
N LEU A 446 18.35 12.03 -0.75
CA LEU A 446 18.72 13.21 -1.51
C LEU A 446 19.83 13.99 -0.79
N GLN A 447 19.75 14.09 0.55
CA GLN A 447 20.81 14.74 1.33
C GLN A 447 22.12 13.94 1.27
N LYS A 448 22.06 12.61 1.45
CA LYS A 448 23.24 11.74 1.26
C LYS A 448 23.82 11.85 -0.15
N ALA A 449 22.96 11.99 -1.16
CA ALA A 449 23.37 12.15 -2.54
C ALA A 449 24.09 13.48 -2.78
N LYS A 450 23.59 14.58 -2.23
CA LYS A 450 24.26 15.89 -2.26
C LYS A 450 25.62 15.85 -1.56
N ASP A 451 25.70 15.21 -0.40
CA ASP A 451 26.97 15.09 0.33
C ASP A 451 27.98 14.21 -0.44
N ALA A 452 27.50 13.16 -1.10
CA ALA A 452 28.33 12.32 -1.97
C ALA A 452 28.78 13.08 -3.22
N GLU A 453 27.91 13.87 -3.84
CA GLU A 453 28.22 14.73 -4.98
C GLU A 453 29.27 15.80 -4.63
N ALA A 454 29.19 16.41 -3.45
CA ALA A 454 30.21 17.35 -2.98
C ALA A 454 31.59 16.68 -2.86
N ARG A 455 31.66 15.48 -2.24
CA ARG A 455 32.90 14.69 -2.14
C ARG A 455 33.43 14.24 -3.50
N LEU A 456 32.53 13.90 -4.42
CA LEU A 456 32.88 13.58 -5.80
C LEU A 456 33.52 14.79 -6.47
N ASN A 457 32.91 15.97 -6.33
CA ASN A 457 33.40 17.20 -6.95
C ASN A 457 34.81 17.57 -6.44
N GLU A 458 35.10 17.39 -5.15
CA GLU A 458 36.45 17.57 -4.61
C GLU A 458 37.48 16.66 -5.30
N THR A 459 37.12 15.40 -5.55
CA THR A 459 37.99 14.46 -6.25
C THR A 459 38.18 14.87 -7.72
N TYR A 460 37.12 15.31 -8.39
CA TYR A 460 37.17 15.81 -9.77
C TYR A 460 38.11 17.01 -9.89
N GLU A 461 38.04 17.97 -8.97
CA GLU A 461 38.91 19.14 -8.96
C GLU A 461 40.39 18.77 -8.77
N ALA A 462 40.71 17.69 -8.04
CA ALA A 462 42.09 17.21 -7.91
C ALA A 462 42.67 16.69 -9.25
N PHE A 463 41.83 16.12 -10.12
CA PHE A 463 42.23 15.62 -11.44
C PHE A 463 42.07 16.64 -12.58
N ARG A 464 41.37 17.75 -12.35
CA ARG A 464 41.16 18.83 -13.33
C ARG A 464 42.45 19.32 -14.02
N PRO A 465 43.60 19.49 -13.33
CA PRO A 465 44.83 19.92 -14.01
C PRO A 465 45.28 18.97 -15.12
N VAL A 466 45.10 17.65 -14.95
CA VAL A 466 45.46 16.64 -15.95
C VAL A 466 44.56 16.74 -17.17
N ALA A 467 43.25 16.90 -16.95
CA ALA A 467 42.28 17.12 -18.02
C ALA A 467 42.58 18.43 -18.78
N SER A 468 43.02 19.48 -18.07
CA SER A 468 43.40 20.76 -18.67
C SER A 468 44.64 20.64 -19.57
N ILE A 469 45.62 19.81 -19.21
CA ILE A 469 46.78 19.51 -20.07
C ILE A 469 46.33 18.73 -21.32
N GLY A 470 45.48 17.71 -21.17
CA GLY A 470 44.94 16.96 -22.31
C GLY A 470 44.17 17.85 -23.29
N ARG A 471 43.37 18.78 -22.75
CA ARG A 471 42.67 19.82 -23.52
C ARG A 471 43.63 20.74 -24.26
N LEU A 472 44.72 21.19 -23.63
CA LEU A 472 45.73 22.02 -24.29
C LEU A 472 46.42 21.29 -25.44
N LEU A 473 46.81 20.02 -25.23
CA LEU A 473 47.42 19.20 -26.26
C LEU A 473 46.48 19.02 -27.46
N PHE A 474 45.21 18.71 -27.19
CA PHE A 474 44.20 18.61 -28.24
C PHE A 474 44.02 19.92 -29.01
N GLY A 475 43.94 21.06 -28.31
CA GLY A 475 43.84 22.38 -28.93
C GLY A 475 45.03 22.69 -29.85
N VAL A 476 46.25 22.38 -29.42
CA VAL A 476 47.45 22.56 -30.26
C VAL A 476 47.40 21.67 -31.50
N LEU A 477 46.94 20.41 -31.38
CA LEU A 477 46.80 19.52 -32.53
C LEU A 477 45.76 20.02 -33.54
N GLU A 478 44.61 20.53 -33.08
CA GLU A 478 43.62 21.16 -33.95
C GLU A 478 44.15 22.41 -34.64
N GLU A 479 44.93 23.24 -33.94
CA GLU A 479 45.61 24.38 -34.57
C GLU A 479 46.66 23.93 -35.60
N MET A 480 47.38 22.82 -35.34
CA MET A 480 48.35 22.24 -36.28
C MET A 480 47.70 21.70 -37.56
N ARG A 481 46.46 21.21 -37.48
CA ARG A 481 45.65 20.76 -38.63
C ARG A 481 45.42 21.86 -39.67
N VAL A 482 45.42 23.13 -39.26
CA VAL A 482 45.36 24.28 -40.17
C VAL A 482 46.59 24.35 -41.08
N PHE A 483 47.76 23.94 -40.57
CA PHE A 483 49.01 23.98 -41.32
C PHE A 483 49.22 22.74 -42.21
N SER A 484 48.72 21.58 -41.81
CA SER A 484 48.81 20.35 -42.60
C SER A 484 47.69 19.37 -42.25
N ARG A 485 47.04 18.80 -43.27
CA ARG A 485 45.99 17.78 -43.13
C ARG A 485 46.48 16.40 -42.63
N ILE A 486 47.79 16.27 -42.36
CA ILE A 486 48.41 15.04 -41.82
C ILE A 486 48.23 14.96 -40.31
N TYR A 487 48.14 16.11 -39.64
CA TYR A 487 47.73 16.24 -38.24
C TYR A 487 46.20 16.30 -38.18
#